data_AF-A0A832M2C8-F1
#
_entry.id   AF-A0A832M2C8-F1
#
_cell.length_a   1.000
_cell.length_b   1.000
_cell.length_c   1.000
_cell.angle_alpha   90.00
_cell.angle_beta   90.00
_cell.angle_gamma   90.00
#
_symmetry.space_group_name_H-M   'P 1'
#
loop_
_entity.id
_entity.type
_entity.pdbx_description
1 polymer ?
#
loop_
_entity_poly.entity_id
_entity_poly.type
_entity_poly.pdbx_seq_one_letter_code
_entity_poly.pdbx_strand_id
1 'polypeptide(L)'
;MNSISSQKSAPKVDEKLLLDWGARIGAAARSEGVKSAQLENLIASLDVVQGESEALLVTAAYALRQAQRLGAGRTTARLVNQALLELYEKGCGKEEARKMLGFAKWVYEAVPGFRGRPEQLTLESLLRQLAGGR
;
A
#
# COMPACT_ATOMS: atom_id res chain seq x y z
N MET A 1 3.33 -42.77 -11.91
CA MET A 1 3.37 -41.65 -10.96
C MET A 1 3.49 -40.38 -11.76
N ASN A 2 2.37 -39.72 -12.08
CA ASN A 2 2.39 -38.42 -12.77
C ASN A 2 1.89 -37.37 -11.79
N SER A 3 2.83 -36.62 -11.19
CA SER A 3 2.50 -35.43 -10.41
C SER A 3 1.98 -34.37 -11.36
N ILE A 4 0.66 -34.16 -11.34
CA ILE A 4 0.02 -32.98 -11.91
C ILE A 4 0.46 -31.80 -11.05
N SER A 5 1.44 -31.04 -11.54
CA SER A 5 1.76 -29.72 -11.00
C SER A 5 0.52 -28.84 -11.19
N SER A 6 -0.25 -28.70 -10.11
CA SER A 6 -1.33 -27.73 -10.05
C SER A 6 -0.71 -26.33 -10.11
N GLN A 7 -0.55 -25.81 -11.32
CA GLN A 7 -0.36 -24.38 -11.54
C GLN A 7 -1.66 -23.70 -11.08
N LYS A 8 -1.72 -23.34 -9.79
CA LYS A 8 -2.66 -22.33 -9.32
C LYS A 8 -2.30 -21.05 -10.08
N SER A 9 -3.07 -20.72 -11.12
CA SER A 9 -3.07 -19.38 -11.69
C SER A 9 -3.32 -18.41 -10.55
N ALA A 10 -2.32 -17.58 -10.22
CA ALA A 10 -2.46 -16.57 -9.19
C ALA A 10 -3.75 -15.74 -9.45
N PRO A 11 -4.54 -15.42 -8.43
CA PRO A 11 -5.66 -14.51 -8.61
C PRO A 11 -5.10 -13.21 -9.19
N LYS A 12 -5.51 -12.89 -10.43
CA LYS A 12 -5.08 -11.69 -11.14
C LYS A 12 -5.82 -10.52 -10.51
N VAL A 13 -5.33 -10.03 -9.37
CA VAL A 13 -5.89 -8.86 -8.70
C VAL A 13 -5.87 -7.72 -9.70
N ASP A 14 -6.96 -6.93 -9.72
CA ASP A 14 -7.05 -5.79 -10.63
C ASP A 14 -5.90 -4.82 -10.32
N GLU A 15 -5.03 -4.55 -11.29
CA GLU A 15 -3.91 -3.63 -11.13
C GLU A 15 -4.40 -2.22 -10.75
N LYS A 16 -5.60 -1.84 -11.21
CA LYS A 16 -6.23 -0.59 -10.81
C LYS A 16 -6.47 -0.50 -9.30
N LEU A 17 -6.79 -1.63 -8.65
CA LEU A 17 -6.96 -1.68 -7.19
C LEU A 17 -5.64 -1.34 -6.47
N LEU A 18 -4.52 -1.91 -6.92
CA LEU A 18 -3.20 -1.64 -6.35
C LEU A 18 -2.82 -0.16 -6.50
N LEU A 19 -3.10 0.40 -7.68
CA LEU A 19 -2.83 1.79 -8.00
C LEU A 19 -3.71 2.76 -7.19
N ASP A 20 -5.00 2.45 -7.05
CA ASP A 20 -5.91 3.23 -6.21
C ASP A 20 -5.47 3.19 -4.75
N TRP A 21 -5.15 2.02 -4.20
CA TRP A 21 -4.59 1.92 -2.84
C TRP A 21 -3.29 2.69 -2.67
N GLY A 22 -2.36 2.56 -3.62
CA GLY A 22 -1.10 3.30 -3.59
C GLY A 22 -1.33 4.81 -3.62
N ALA A 23 -2.26 5.30 -4.43
CA ALA A 23 -2.64 6.71 -4.46
C ALA A 23 -3.15 7.20 -3.09
N ARG A 24 -4.06 6.45 -2.47
CA ARG A 24 -4.63 6.78 -1.15
C ARG A 24 -3.53 6.84 -0.07
N ILE A 25 -2.68 5.82 -0.03
CA ILE A 25 -1.60 5.70 0.97
C ILE A 25 -0.57 6.82 0.79
N GLY A 26 -0.09 7.04 -0.43
CA GLY A 26 0.93 8.06 -0.72
C GLY A 26 0.43 9.47 -0.40
N ALA A 27 -0.80 9.79 -0.81
CA ALA A 27 -1.43 11.08 -0.52
C ALA A 27 -1.64 11.31 0.99
N ALA A 28 -2.08 10.28 1.72
CA ALA A 28 -2.21 10.35 3.18
C ALA A 28 -0.85 10.55 3.87
N ALA A 29 0.16 9.76 3.49
CA ALA A 29 1.50 9.84 4.06
C ALA A 29 2.10 11.24 3.89
N ARG A 30 1.93 11.83 2.69
CA ARG A 30 2.40 13.18 2.42
C ARG A 30 1.70 14.22 3.28
N SER A 31 0.38 14.11 3.39
CA SER A 31 -0.45 15.06 4.14
C SER A 31 -0.22 14.97 5.65
N GLU A 32 0.11 13.80 6.17
CA GLU A 32 0.45 13.57 7.58
C GLU A 32 1.93 13.83 7.92
N GLY A 33 2.75 14.27 6.94
CA GLY A 33 4.17 14.52 7.16
C GLY A 33 4.97 13.26 7.52
N VAL A 34 4.50 12.08 7.10
CA VAL A 34 5.21 10.81 7.32
C VAL A 34 6.55 10.87 6.58
N LYS A 35 7.66 10.58 7.26
CA LYS A 35 8.99 10.57 6.63
C LYS A 35 9.03 9.51 5.53
N SER A 36 9.64 9.83 4.38
CA SER A 36 9.78 8.89 3.24
C SER A 36 10.34 7.52 3.66
N ALA A 37 11.33 7.52 4.56
CA ALA A 37 11.93 6.31 5.12
C ALA A 37 10.91 5.36 5.79
N GLN A 38 9.76 5.84 6.28
CA GLN A 38 8.71 4.97 6.81
C GLN A 38 8.02 4.16 5.71
N LEU A 39 7.86 4.70 4.49
CA LEU A 39 7.33 3.95 3.35
C LEU A 39 8.34 2.89 2.88
N GLU A 40 9.63 3.22 2.87
CA GLU A 40 10.71 2.26 2.57
C GLU A 40 10.75 1.13 3.59
N ASN A 41 10.59 1.46 4.88
CA ASN A 41 10.53 0.46 5.94
C ASN A 41 9.29 -0.45 5.82
N LEU A 42 8.15 0.07 5.35
CA LEU A 42 6.97 -0.75 5.07
C LEU A 42 7.27 -1.77 3.96
N ILE A 43 7.88 -1.33 2.87
CA ILE A 43 8.30 -2.21 1.77
C ILE A 43 9.28 -3.27 2.28
N ALA A 44 10.31 -2.86 3.03
CA ALA A 44 11.30 -3.79 3.60
C ALA A 44 10.68 -4.78 4.60
N SER A 45 9.63 -4.39 5.31
CA SER A 45 8.97 -5.26 6.28
C SER A 45 8.29 -6.48 5.63
N LEU A 46 7.96 -6.42 4.34
CA LEU A 46 7.43 -7.57 3.59
C LEU A 46 8.42 -8.74 3.56
N ASP A 47 9.71 -8.47 3.74
CA ASP A 47 10.78 -9.47 3.65
C ASP A 47 11.20 -10.02 5.03
N VAL A 48 10.54 -9.60 6.11
CA VAL A 48 10.86 -10.05 7.49
C VAL A 48 10.48 -11.52 7.74
N VAL A 49 9.45 -12.02 7.06
CA VAL A 49 8.99 -13.40 7.18
C VAL A 49 9.00 -14.10 5.82
N GLN A 50 9.17 -15.42 5.82
CA GLN A 50 9.24 -16.20 4.57
C GLN A 50 7.89 -16.32 3.86
N GLY A 51 6.78 -16.45 4.63
CA GLY A 51 5.44 -16.64 4.08
C GLY A 51 4.98 -15.48 3.20
N GLU A 52 4.44 -15.80 2.02
CA GLU A 52 3.99 -14.81 1.04
C GLU A 52 2.81 -13.99 1.55
N SER A 53 1.76 -14.66 2.03
CA SER A 53 0.54 -14.01 2.52
C SER A 53 0.69 -13.54 3.97
N GLU A 54 1.45 -14.26 4.82
CA GLU A 54 1.72 -13.87 6.20
C GLU A 54 2.52 -12.55 6.28
N ALA A 55 3.37 -12.29 5.29
CA ALA A 55 4.09 -11.02 5.20
C ALA A 55 3.15 -9.81 5.16
N LEU A 56 1.98 -9.92 4.51
CA LEU A 56 1.01 -8.82 4.45
C LEU A 56 0.47 -8.50 5.84
N LEU A 57 0.15 -9.53 6.64
CA LEU A 57 -0.33 -9.37 8.01
C LEU A 57 0.76 -8.76 8.91
N VAL A 58 2.00 -9.22 8.78
CA VAL A 58 3.15 -8.69 9.52
C VAL A 58 3.40 -7.22 9.18
N THR A 59 3.37 -6.85 7.89
CA THR A 59 3.52 -5.46 7.45
C THR A 59 2.36 -4.59 7.92
N ALA A 60 1.13 -5.09 7.92
CA ALA A 60 -0.04 -4.36 8.43
C ALA A 60 0.12 -4.06 9.94
N ALA A 61 0.51 -5.06 10.74
CA ALA A 61 0.80 -4.88 12.15
C ALA A 61 1.98 -3.91 12.39
N TYR A 62 3.02 -3.99 11.56
CA TYR A 62 4.15 -3.06 11.60
C TYR A 62 3.70 -1.62 11.38
N ALA A 63 2.83 -1.36 10.39
CA ALA A 63 2.32 -0.03 10.08
C ALA A 63 1.58 0.59 11.28
N LEU A 64 0.67 -0.17 11.90
CA LEU A 64 -0.07 0.25 13.09
C LEU A 64 0.87 0.56 14.26
N ARG A 65 1.85 -0.32 14.51
CA ARG A 65 2.88 -0.11 15.53
C ARG A 65 3.68 1.16 15.28
N GLN A 66 4.10 1.44 14.04
CA GLN A 66 4.85 2.66 13.74
C GLN A 66 4.04 3.92 14.02
N ALA A 67 2.75 3.93 13.65
CA ALA A 67 1.89 5.07 13.92
C ALA A 67 1.71 5.31 15.43
N GLN A 68 1.57 4.24 16.22
CA GLN A 68 1.50 4.35 17.67
C GLN A 68 2.82 4.85 18.27
N ARG A 69 3.96 4.30 17.82
CA ARG A 69 5.30 4.64 18.33
C ARG A 69 5.70 6.08 18.01
N LEU A 70 5.35 6.57 16.83
CA LEU A 70 5.74 7.91 16.35
C LEU A 70 4.72 8.99 16.71
N GLY A 71 3.51 8.60 17.10
CA GLY A 71 2.41 9.54 17.35
C GLY A 71 1.88 10.25 16.09
N ALA A 72 2.24 9.76 14.90
CA ALA A 72 1.93 10.36 13.61
C ALA A 72 1.57 9.29 12.56
N GLY A 73 0.99 9.68 11.43
CA GLY A 73 0.70 8.75 10.33
C GLY A 73 -0.45 7.78 10.61
N ARG A 74 -1.43 8.17 11.45
CA ARG A 74 -2.55 7.29 11.85
C ARG A 74 -3.43 6.92 10.67
N THR A 75 -3.71 7.87 9.78
CA THR A 75 -4.51 7.65 8.57
C THR A 75 -3.76 6.75 7.60
N THR A 76 -2.47 7.02 7.40
CA THR A 76 -1.57 6.23 6.57
C THR A 76 -1.54 4.78 7.05
N ALA A 77 -1.30 4.54 8.34
CA ALA A 77 -1.27 3.19 8.91
C ALA A 77 -2.62 2.47 8.79
N ARG A 78 -3.74 3.19 8.98
CA ARG A 78 -5.08 2.63 8.77
C ARG A 78 -5.29 2.20 7.32
N LEU A 79 -4.89 3.02 6.34
CA LEU A 79 -5.04 2.71 4.91
C LEU A 79 -4.14 1.55 4.50
N VAL A 80 -2.89 1.53 4.97
CA VAL A 80 -1.97 0.39 4.75
C VAL A 80 -2.56 -0.90 5.31
N ASN A 81 -3.08 -0.86 6.54
CA ASN A 81 -3.73 -2.02 7.15
C ASN A 81 -4.94 -2.50 6.35
N GLN A 82 -5.82 -1.59 5.93
CA GLN A 82 -6.99 -1.93 5.10
C GLN A 82 -6.57 -2.55 3.76
N ALA A 83 -5.60 -1.96 3.07
CA ALA A 83 -5.14 -2.44 1.78
C ALA A 83 -4.50 -3.84 1.88
N LEU A 84 -3.63 -4.05 2.87
CA LEU A 84 -2.94 -5.34 3.05
C LEU A 84 -3.91 -6.45 3.49
N LEU A 85 -4.92 -6.14 4.31
CA LEU A 85 -5.98 -7.09 4.64
C LEU A 85 -6.82 -7.43 3.40
N GLU A 86 -7.20 -6.44 2.58
CA GLU A 86 -7.93 -6.70 1.34
C GLU A 86 -7.12 -7.58 0.37
N LEU A 87 -5.81 -7.33 0.23
CA LEU A 87 -4.93 -8.19 -0.56
C LEU A 87 -4.81 -9.60 0.00
N TYR A 88 -4.70 -9.73 1.33
CA TYR A 88 -4.67 -11.03 2.00
C TYR A 88 -5.96 -11.82 1.76
N GLU A 89 -7.12 -11.19 1.92
CA GLU A 89 -8.44 -11.80 1.68
C GLU A 89 -8.64 -12.21 0.20
N LYS A 90 -7.99 -11.51 -0.74
CA LYS A 90 -7.98 -11.85 -2.17
C LYS A 90 -6.94 -12.92 -2.55
N GLY A 91 -6.17 -13.43 -1.59
CA GLY A 91 -5.16 -14.46 -1.82
C GLY A 91 -3.88 -13.95 -2.51
N CYS A 92 -3.57 -12.66 -2.36
CA CYS A 92 -2.34 -12.05 -2.89
C CYS A 92 -1.12 -12.31 -1.98
N GLY A 93 0.07 -11.98 -2.49
CA GLY A 93 1.35 -12.14 -1.80
C GLY A 93 2.22 -10.89 -1.81
N LYS A 94 3.52 -11.06 -1.55
CA LYS A 94 4.46 -9.94 -1.41
C LYS A 94 4.60 -9.13 -2.68
N GLU A 95 4.41 -9.74 -3.85
CA GLU A 95 4.54 -9.07 -5.14
C GLU A 95 3.52 -7.94 -5.30
N GLU A 96 2.23 -8.22 -5.07
CA GLU A 96 1.16 -7.21 -5.15
C GLU A 96 1.34 -6.12 -4.10
N ALA A 97 1.69 -6.51 -2.87
CA ALA A 97 1.94 -5.56 -1.79
C ALA A 97 3.13 -4.64 -2.10
N ARG A 98 4.22 -5.17 -2.68
CA ARG A 98 5.40 -4.39 -3.08
C ARG A 98 5.07 -3.42 -4.22
N LYS A 99 4.28 -3.85 -5.22
CA LYS A 99 3.80 -2.97 -6.30
C LYS A 99 2.97 -1.81 -5.73
N MET A 100 2.00 -2.10 -4.88
CA MET A 100 1.14 -1.12 -4.24
C MET A 100 1.92 -0.12 -3.36
N LEU A 101 2.79 -0.60 -2.46
CA LEU A 101 3.58 0.26 -1.57
C LEU A 101 4.66 1.04 -2.33
N GLY A 102 5.27 0.43 -3.35
CA GLY A 102 6.19 1.13 -4.25
C GLY A 102 5.50 2.28 -4.97
N PHE A 103 4.29 2.04 -5.49
CA PHE A 103 3.50 3.10 -6.10
C PHE A 103 3.06 4.18 -5.09
N ALA A 104 2.73 3.79 -3.86
CA ALA A 104 2.44 4.74 -2.79
C ALA A 104 3.62 5.69 -2.52
N LYS A 105 4.86 5.19 -2.58
CA LYS A 105 6.07 6.01 -2.46
C LYS A 105 6.15 7.03 -3.59
N TRP A 106 5.93 6.63 -4.85
CA TRP A 106 5.93 7.55 -5.98
C TRP A 106 4.89 8.66 -5.81
N VAL A 107 3.69 8.31 -5.38
CA VAL A 107 2.63 9.30 -5.11
C VAL A 107 3.05 10.24 -3.99
N TYR A 108 3.59 9.72 -2.90
CA TYR A 108 4.11 10.53 -1.79
C TYR A 108 5.16 11.56 -2.25
N GLU A 109 6.04 11.16 -3.18
CA GLU A 109 7.11 12.01 -3.72
C GLU A 109 6.58 13.04 -4.74
N ALA A 110 5.54 12.70 -5.50
CA ALA A 110 5.01 13.53 -6.57
C ALA A 110 4.00 14.59 -6.09
N VAL A 111 3.26 14.32 -5.02
CA VAL A 111 2.18 15.22 -4.56
C VAL A 111 2.71 16.28 -3.59
N PRO A 112 2.36 17.57 -3.77
CA PRO A 112 2.77 18.62 -2.83
C PRO A 112 2.09 18.44 -1.45
N GLY A 113 0.93 17.80 -1.44
CA GLY A 113 0.06 17.51 -0.31
C GLY A 113 -1.36 17.31 -0.82
N PHE A 114 -2.19 16.56 -0.10
CA PHE A 114 -3.58 16.31 -0.51
C PHE A 114 -4.55 16.93 0.48
N ARG A 115 -5.49 17.74 -0.03
CA ARG A 115 -6.58 18.30 0.76
C ARG A 115 -7.85 17.52 0.46
N GLY A 116 -8.31 16.73 1.42
CA GLY A 116 -9.51 15.93 1.28
C GLY A 116 -9.48 14.68 2.14
N ARG A 117 -10.30 13.70 1.74
CA ARG A 117 -10.40 12.38 2.36
C ARG A 117 -9.59 11.37 1.54
N PRO A 118 -8.37 11.00 1.95
CA PRO A 118 -7.52 10.13 1.15
C PRO A 118 -8.20 8.79 0.83
N GLU A 119 -9.09 8.28 1.68
CA GLU A 119 -9.85 7.04 1.46
C GLU A 119 -10.76 7.08 0.22
N GLN A 120 -11.16 8.27 -0.26
CA GLN A 120 -11.99 8.43 -1.45
C GLN A 120 -11.18 8.61 -2.73
N LEU A 121 -9.85 8.67 -2.62
CA LEU A 121 -8.98 8.92 -3.75
C LEU A 121 -8.92 7.70 -4.68
N THR A 122 -8.93 7.98 -5.98
CA THR A 122 -8.54 7.05 -7.04
C THR A 122 -7.33 7.64 -7.77
N LEU A 123 -6.53 6.80 -8.42
CA LEU A 123 -5.42 7.28 -9.26
C LEU A 123 -5.92 8.25 -10.33
N GLU A 124 -7.02 7.93 -11.00
CA GLU A 124 -7.61 8.80 -12.03
C GLU A 124 -7.96 10.18 -11.48
N SER A 125 -8.61 10.24 -10.30
CA SER A 125 -8.95 11.51 -9.66
C SER A 125 -7.71 12.30 -9.24
N LEU A 126 -6.65 11.61 -8.81
CA LEU A 126 -5.37 12.24 -8.46
C LEU A 126 -4.68 12.81 -9.70
N LEU A 127 -4.61 12.04 -10.79
CA LEU A 127 -4.02 12.50 -12.05
C LEU A 127 -4.74 13.72 -12.61
N ARG A 128 -6.07 13.75 -12.57
CA ARG A 128 -6.86 14.92 -12.98
C ARG A 128 -6.52 16.17 -12.15
N GLN A 129 -6.28 16.00 -10.85
CA GLN A 129 -5.88 17.10 -9.97
C GLN A 129 -4.47 17.60 -10.26
N LEU A 130 -3.52 16.69 -10.53
CA LEU A 130 -2.14 17.04 -10.86
C LEU A 130 -2.02 17.69 -12.24
N ALA A 131 -2.76 17.21 -13.23
CA ALA A 131 -2.75 17.74 -14.59
C ALA A 131 -3.51 19.08 -14.71
N GLY A 132 -4.55 19.28 -13.90
CA GLY A 132 -5.39 20.48 -13.88
C GLY A 132 -5.00 21.48 -12.79
N GLY A 133 -3.70 21.60 -12.49
CA GLY A 133 -3.15 22.37 -11.37
C GLY A 133 -3.91 23.67 -11.06
N ARG A 134 -4.21 23.87 -9.78
CA ARG A 134 -4.43 25.21 -9.23
C ARG A 134 -3.11 25.75 -8.69
#